data_AF-A0A316PUY6-F1
#
_entry.id   AF-A0A316PUY6-F1
#
_cell.length_a   1.000
_cell.length_b   1.000
_cell.length_c   1.000
_cell.angle_alpha   90.00
_cell.angle_beta   90.00
_cell.angle_gamma   90.00
#
_symmetry.space_group_name_H-M   'P 1'
#
loop_
_entity.id
_entity.type
_entity.pdbx_description
1 polymer ?
#
loop_
_entity_poly.entity_id
_entity_poly.type
_entity_poly.pdbx_seq_one_letter_code
_entity_poly.pdbx_strand_id
1 'polypeptide(L)'
;MGLNEGTNATYIGISDGKVSLRVSEGTPGAVQIVNKESGKVSWIKYYRSITGYLTDLANKQDRFNDTMYNWHLTIVDGDDTYILQVRERSGYGRSLMKSLPNVDFTKKITFTPYVKVVDDKKRGTLYLSQDNENVDWYFTREEPHGMPELIQRTDARGNVVYDDSDILNFFLNYVKDVIQPRIREANRKRLGELPQGEPVMDEGDSAAWMEQEHARQVASLKSDKETALSDRSAVRQRFERNQTNSSPSFSDGMPIPDDMPADLPF
;
A
#
# COMPACT_ATOMS: atom_id res chain seq x y z
N MET A 1 23.16 -25.86 14.31
CA MET A 1 22.01 -25.20 14.96
C MET A 1 22.54 -23.97 15.69
N GLY A 2 22.10 -22.78 15.33
CA GLY A 2 22.59 -21.53 15.92
C GLY A 2 21.46 -20.81 16.63
N LEU A 3 21.42 -20.91 17.96
CA LEU A 3 20.55 -20.08 18.79
C LEU A 3 21.17 -18.67 18.83
N ASN A 4 20.45 -17.69 18.30
CA ASN A 4 20.76 -16.27 18.47
C ASN A 4 19.55 -15.60 19.15
N GLU A 5 19.62 -15.45 20.46
CA GLU A 5 18.67 -14.62 21.21
C GLU A 5 19.06 -13.15 21.02
N GLY A 6 18.59 -12.58 19.92
CA GLY A 6 18.77 -11.16 19.63
C GLY A 6 18.15 -10.81 18.30
N THR A 7 16.97 -10.18 18.31
CA THR A 7 16.52 -9.41 17.15
C THR A 7 17.50 -8.26 16.94
N ASN A 8 18.25 -8.27 15.85
CA ASN A 8 19.18 -7.20 15.44
C ASN A 8 18.45 -5.93 14.96
N ALA A 9 17.36 -5.58 15.64
CA ALA A 9 16.50 -4.48 15.27
C ALA A 9 16.87 -3.23 16.07
N THR A 10 17.16 -2.14 15.36
CA THR A 10 17.50 -0.86 15.96
C THR A 10 16.23 -0.07 16.24
N TYR A 11 15.96 0.20 17.52
CA TYR A 11 14.80 1.00 17.92
C TYR A 11 15.07 2.49 17.76
N ILE A 12 14.16 3.18 17.09
CA ILE A 12 14.19 4.62 16.86
C ILE A 12 12.88 5.26 17.32
N GLY A 13 12.92 6.54 17.67
CA GLY A 13 11.78 7.32 18.11
C GLY A 13 11.58 8.58 17.28
N ILE A 14 10.63 9.40 17.69
CA ILE A 14 10.41 10.75 17.14
C ILE A 14 10.52 11.75 18.29
N SER A 15 11.38 12.75 18.11
CA SER A 15 11.49 13.87 19.06
C SER A 15 11.65 15.18 18.29
N ASP A 16 10.84 16.17 18.66
CA ASP A 16 10.88 17.54 18.09
C ASP A 16 10.85 17.58 16.56
N GLY A 17 10.04 16.71 15.94
CA GLY A 17 9.90 16.66 14.48
C GLY A 17 11.10 16.04 13.76
N LYS A 18 11.93 15.27 14.46
CA LYS A 18 13.05 14.52 13.89
C LYS A 18 13.00 13.08 14.34
N VAL A 19 13.57 12.20 13.54
CA VAL A 19 13.84 10.82 13.92
C VAL A 19 14.98 10.82 14.94
N SER A 20 14.81 10.15 16.07
CA SER A 20 15.79 10.07 17.15
C SER A 20 16.33 8.65 17.28
N LEU A 21 17.67 8.54 17.26
CA LEU A 21 18.39 7.30 17.46
C LEU A 21 19.27 7.42 18.70
N ARG A 22 19.18 6.45 19.61
CA ARG A 22 20.07 6.39 20.77
C ARG A 22 21.44 5.84 20.34
N VAL A 23 22.51 6.53 20.72
CA VAL A 23 23.89 6.18 20.34
C VAL A 23 24.81 6.18 21.57
N SER A 24 26.06 5.74 21.39
CA SER A 24 27.09 5.82 22.42
C SER A 24 27.63 7.25 22.58
N GLU A 25 28.22 7.51 23.74
CA GLU A 25 28.97 8.72 24.00
C GLU A 25 30.10 8.92 22.98
N GLY A 26 30.35 10.17 22.59
CA GLY A 26 31.38 10.52 21.61
C GLY A 26 30.98 10.35 20.14
N THR A 27 29.77 9.89 19.84
CA THR A 27 29.28 9.80 18.46
C THR A 27 29.17 11.20 17.83
N PRO A 28 29.79 11.47 16.66
CA PRO A 28 29.71 12.77 16.02
C PRO A 28 28.26 13.20 15.71
N GLY A 29 27.90 14.40 16.17
CA GLY A 29 26.57 14.98 16.02
C GLY A 29 25.52 14.45 17.00
N ALA A 30 25.91 13.68 18.01
CA ALA A 30 25.01 13.27 19.09
C ALA A 30 24.83 14.40 20.12
N VAL A 31 23.61 14.52 20.63
CA VAL A 31 23.22 15.47 21.68
C VAL A 31 22.97 14.70 22.97
N GLN A 32 23.50 15.21 24.07
CA GLN A 32 23.26 14.66 25.40
C GLN A 32 21.87 15.08 25.90
N ILE A 33 21.06 14.12 26.35
CA ILE A 33 19.77 14.35 26.98
C ILE A 33 19.80 13.75 28.38
N VAL A 34 19.46 14.58 29.37
CA VAL A 34 19.30 14.15 30.75
C VAL A 34 17.80 14.00 31.03
N ASN A 35 17.39 12.80 31.39
CA ASN A 35 16.02 12.56 31.83
C ASN A 35 15.79 13.26 33.17
N LYS A 36 14.82 14.18 33.23
CA LYS A 36 14.56 15.03 34.41
C LYS A 36 14.07 14.23 35.64
N GLU A 37 13.44 13.08 35.43
CA GLU A 37 12.85 12.27 36.50
C GLU A 37 13.83 11.25 37.06
N SER A 38 14.62 10.61 36.20
CA SER A 38 15.55 9.53 36.59
C SER A 38 17.02 9.96 36.69
N GLY A 39 17.36 11.17 36.23
CA GLY A 39 18.74 11.65 36.13
C GLY A 39 19.59 10.91 35.09
N LYS A 40 19.03 9.93 34.37
CA LYS A 40 19.78 9.13 33.40
C LYS A 40 20.18 9.95 32.19
N VAL A 41 21.47 9.87 31.84
CA VAL A 41 22.05 10.47 30.63
C VAL A 41 21.86 9.52 29.46
N SER A 42 21.40 10.06 28.32
CA SER A 42 21.30 9.35 27.05
C SER A 42 21.85 10.22 25.93
N TRP A 43 22.62 9.63 25.01
CA TRP A 43 23.12 10.31 23.83
C TRP A 43 22.21 9.99 22.64
N ILE A 44 21.71 11.03 21.97
CA ILE A 44 20.76 10.90 20.86
C ILE A 44 21.29 11.60 19.63
N LYS A 45 21.26 10.91 18.49
CA LYS A 45 21.50 11.49 17.17
C LYS A 45 20.18 11.70 16.44
N TYR A 46 20.03 12.87 15.84
CA TYR A 46 18.81 13.25 15.12
C TYR A 46 18.98 13.10 13.61
N TYR A 47 17.95 12.56 12.97
CA TYR A 47 17.85 12.38 11.54
C TYR A 47 16.57 13.05 11.04
N ARG A 48 16.59 13.50 9.78
CA ARG A 48 15.44 14.19 9.16
C ARG A 48 14.30 13.22 8.84
N SER A 49 14.64 12.04 8.35
CA SER A 49 13.69 11.02 7.91
C SER A 49 14.34 9.64 7.98
N ILE A 50 13.53 8.60 7.86
CA ILE A 50 13.96 7.22 7.62
C ILE A 50 13.25 6.69 6.37
N THR A 51 13.96 5.94 5.54
CA THR A 51 13.43 5.34 4.32
C THR A 51 13.66 3.83 4.35
N GLY A 52 12.67 3.06 3.93
CA GLY A 52 12.81 1.60 3.79
C GLY A 52 11.49 0.92 3.46
N TYR A 53 11.50 -0.41 3.40
CA TYR A 53 10.31 -1.21 3.22
C TYR A 53 9.61 -1.41 4.56
N LEU A 54 8.31 -1.10 4.63
CA LEU A 54 7.51 -1.41 5.81
C LEU A 54 7.13 -2.88 5.79
N THR A 55 7.69 -3.65 6.73
CA THR A 55 7.53 -5.11 6.78
C THR A 55 6.58 -5.56 7.88
N ASP A 56 6.38 -4.77 8.93
CA ASP A 56 5.42 -5.09 9.96
C ASP A 56 4.91 -3.81 10.62
N LEU A 57 3.66 -3.86 11.08
CA LEU A 57 3.01 -2.81 11.85
C LEU A 57 2.27 -3.45 13.02
N ALA A 58 2.73 -3.16 14.23
CA ALA A 58 2.13 -3.68 15.45
C ALA A 58 1.84 -2.55 16.43
N ASN A 59 0.68 -2.62 17.10
CA ASN A 59 0.40 -1.79 18.26
C ASN A 59 0.86 -2.54 19.51
N LYS A 60 1.79 -1.96 20.28
CA LYS A 60 2.35 -2.58 21.48
C LYS A 60 2.23 -1.64 22.67
N GLN A 61 1.89 -2.21 23.82
CA GLN A 61 1.91 -1.50 25.10
C GLN A 61 3.35 -1.06 25.42
N ASP A 62 3.49 0.16 25.95
CA ASP A 62 4.76 0.71 26.36
C ASP A 62 5.31 -0.05 27.58
N ARG A 63 6.62 -0.35 27.57
CA ARG A 63 7.26 -1.11 28.65
C ARG A 63 7.26 -0.35 29.98
N PHE A 64 7.23 0.98 29.95
CA PHE A 64 7.35 1.83 31.13
C PHE A 64 6.02 2.44 31.56
N ASN A 65 4.97 2.31 30.74
CA ASN A 65 3.66 2.88 31.03
C ASN A 65 2.54 1.98 30.51
N ASP A 66 1.88 1.27 31.43
CA ASP A 66 0.79 0.35 31.13
C ASP A 66 -0.43 1.01 30.49
N THR A 67 -0.56 2.34 30.60
CA THR A 67 -1.68 3.08 29.98
C THR A 67 -1.37 3.53 28.55
N MET A 68 -0.16 3.29 28.06
CA MET A 68 0.33 3.87 26.83
C MET A 68 0.64 2.79 25.79
N TYR A 69 0.24 3.07 24.56
CA TYR A 69 0.49 2.21 23.42
C TYR A 69 1.28 2.95 22.34
N ASN A 70 2.16 2.22 21.68
CA ASN A 70 2.99 2.70 20.58
C ASN A 70 2.77 1.82 19.35
N TRP A 71 2.64 2.46 18.20
CA TRP A 71 2.81 1.81 16.91
C TRP A 71 4.30 1.53 16.68
N HIS A 72 4.61 0.27 16.46
CA HIS A 72 5.93 -0.23 16.10
C HIS A 72 5.91 -0.55 14.61
N LEU A 73 6.62 0.26 13.83
CA LEU A 73 6.79 0.07 12.39
C LEU A 73 8.14 -0.59 12.15
N THR A 74 8.14 -1.82 11.65
CA THR A 74 9.37 -2.53 11.28
C THR A 74 9.75 -2.16 9.86
N ILE A 75 10.80 -1.34 9.73
CA ILE A 75 11.31 -0.81 8.48
C ILE A 75 12.61 -1.54 8.15
N VAL A 76 12.71 -2.11 6.95
CA VAL A 76 13.89 -2.84 6.49
C VAL A 76 14.50 -2.14 5.29
N ASP A 77 15.83 -1.95 5.31
CA ASP A 77 16.61 -1.50 4.16
C ASP A 77 17.91 -2.32 4.06
N GLY A 78 18.00 -3.18 3.03
CA GLY A 78 19.10 -4.15 2.94
C GLY A 78 19.11 -5.10 4.14
N ASP A 79 20.25 -5.14 4.83
CA ASP A 79 20.46 -5.97 6.03
C ASP A 79 20.03 -5.26 7.33
N ASP A 80 19.75 -3.95 7.27
CA ASP A 80 19.40 -3.15 8.45
C ASP A 80 17.89 -3.22 8.73
N THR A 81 17.55 -3.47 9.99
CA THR A 81 16.17 -3.46 10.49
C THR A 81 16.00 -2.36 11.54
N TYR A 82 15.06 -1.45 11.31
CA TYR A 82 14.69 -0.38 12.23
C TYR A 82 13.27 -0.56 12.73
N ILE A 83 13.04 -0.27 14.01
CA ILE A 83 11.70 -0.23 14.59
C ILE A 83 11.39 1.22 14.98
N LEU A 84 10.57 1.89 14.18
CA LEU A 84 10.09 3.24 14.47
C LEU A 84 8.92 3.17 15.44
N GLN A 85 9.10 3.78 16.61
CA GLN A 85 8.09 3.87 17.65
C GLN A 85 7.34 5.19 17.55
N VAL A 86 6.04 5.10 17.30
CA VAL A 86 5.14 6.26 17.22
C VAL A 86 4.04 6.10 18.25
N ARG A 87 3.93 7.05 19.19
CA ARG A 87 2.88 7.02 20.20
C ARG A 87 1.51 7.03 19.54
N GLU A 88 0.62 6.11 19.94
CA GLU A 88 -0.69 5.90 19.33
C GLU A 88 -1.55 7.16 19.30
N ARG A 89 -1.76 7.78 20.48
CA ARG A 89 -2.57 8.99 20.67
C ARG A 89 -1.78 10.29 20.40
N SER A 90 -0.86 10.27 19.43
CA SER A 90 -0.10 11.45 19.02
C SER A 90 -0.53 11.96 17.65
N GLY A 91 -0.21 13.22 17.34
CA GLY A 91 -0.45 13.77 16.00
C GLY A 91 0.30 12.99 14.90
N TYR A 92 1.47 12.42 15.21
CA TYR A 92 2.19 11.52 14.33
C TYR A 92 1.44 10.21 14.08
N GLY A 93 0.92 9.58 15.15
CA GLY A 93 0.12 8.36 15.02
C GLY A 93 -1.13 8.57 14.19
N ARG A 94 -1.83 9.69 14.41
CA ARG A 94 -3.04 10.02 13.65
C ARG A 94 -2.77 10.31 12.18
N SER A 95 -1.70 11.03 11.85
CA SER A 95 -1.33 11.30 10.45
C SER A 95 -0.84 10.04 9.73
N LEU A 96 -0.13 9.16 10.42
CA LEU A 96 0.28 7.85 9.91
C LEU A 96 -0.93 6.99 9.53
N MET A 97 -1.89 6.81 10.44
CA MET A 97 -3.07 5.97 10.18
C MET A 97 -3.93 6.50 9.03
N LYS A 98 -3.91 7.82 8.81
CA LYS A 98 -4.62 8.47 7.73
C LYS A 98 -4.01 8.25 6.35
N SER A 99 -2.69 8.11 6.26
CA SER A 99 -1.96 7.98 4.99
C SER A 99 -1.73 6.53 4.58
N LEU A 100 -1.60 5.60 5.53
CA LEU A 100 -1.34 4.17 5.28
C LEU A 100 -2.23 3.51 4.20
N PRO A 101 -3.54 3.82 4.06
CA PRO A 101 -4.37 3.18 3.03
C PRO A 101 -3.90 3.48 1.59
N ASN A 102 -3.34 4.67 1.36
CA ASN A 102 -2.86 5.13 0.05
C ASN A 102 -1.42 4.67 -0.25
N VAL A 103 -0.76 4.02 0.70
CA VAL A 103 0.63 3.58 0.54
C VAL A 103 0.70 2.30 -0.30
N ASP A 104 1.63 2.27 -1.23
CA ASP A 104 2.07 1.05 -1.91
C ASP A 104 3.18 0.37 -1.11
N PHE A 105 2.83 -0.68 -0.36
CA PHE A 105 3.79 -1.41 0.49
C PHE A 105 4.85 -2.20 -0.29
N THR A 106 4.72 -2.33 -1.61
CA THR A 106 5.74 -2.98 -2.45
C THR A 106 6.96 -2.09 -2.70
N LYS A 107 6.85 -0.79 -2.40
CA LYS A 107 7.88 0.23 -2.60
C LYS A 107 8.46 0.70 -1.27
N LYS A 108 9.62 1.36 -1.35
CA LYS A 108 10.19 2.05 -0.18
C LYS A 108 9.30 3.24 0.21
N ILE A 109 9.18 3.46 1.51
CA ILE A 109 8.43 4.56 2.10
C ILE A 109 9.40 5.42 2.91
N THR A 110 9.35 6.72 2.70
CA THR A 110 10.11 7.69 3.49
C THR A 110 9.20 8.31 4.55
N PHE A 111 9.57 8.12 5.81
CA PHE A 111 8.87 8.63 6.98
C PHE A 111 9.57 9.91 7.45
N THR A 112 8.88 11.04 7.33
CA THR A 112 9.41 12.36 7.69
C THR A 112 8.57 12.99 8.80
N PRO A 113 9.04 12.94 10.05
CA PRO A 113 8.38 13.67 11.13
C PRO A 113 8.49 15.18 10.89
N TYR A 114 7.44 15.90 11.26
CA TYR A 114 7.38 17.35 11.19
C TYR A 114 6.65 17.91 12.40
N VAL A 115 7.05 19.10 12.86
CA VAL A 115 6.34 19.83 13.92
C VAL A 115 6.00 21.20 13.39
N LYS A 116 4.73 21.58 13.54
CA LYS A 116 4.26 22.95 13.39
C LYS A 116 3.85 23.48 14.76
N VAL A 117 4.24 24.71 15.08
CA VAL A 117 3.68 25.43 16.24
C VAL A 117 2.45 26.18 15.75
N VAL A 118 1.29 25.90 16.33
CA VAL A 118 0.02 26.58 16.05
C VAL A 118 -0.60 26.93 17.39
N ASP A 119 -0.90 28.21 17.62
CA ASP A 119 -1.48 28.71 18.88
C ASP A 119 -0.67 28.28 20.12
N ASP A 120 0.65 28.45 20.08
CA ASP A 120 1.63 28.02 21.09
C ASP A 120 1.64 26.52 21.42
N LYS A 121 0.91 25.70 20.65
CA LYS A 121 0.87 24.24 20.78
C LYS A 121 1.66 23.60 19.66
N LYS A 122 2.62 22.73 20.03
CA LYS A 122 3.34 21.88 19.08
C LYS A 122 2.39 20.81 18.53
N ARG A 123 2.19 20.82 17.21
CA ARG A 123 1.42 19.81 16.46
C ARG A 123 2.40 18.99 15.62
N GLY A 124 2.54 17.72 15.96
CA GLY A 124 3.36 16.76 15.21
C GLY A 124 2.56 16.13 14.07
N THR A 125 3.16 16.02 12.90
CA THR A 125 2.63 15.30 11.72
C THR A 125 3.73 14.39 11.17
N LEU A 126 3.38 13.17 10.78
CA LEU A 126 4.28 12.24 10.11
C LEU A 126 3.90 12.19 8.63
N TYR A 127 4.75 12.75 7.78
CA TYR A 127 4.58 12.68 6.33
C TYR A 127 5.18 11.38 5.80
N LEU A 128 4.48 10.76 4.85
CA LEU A 128 4.94 9.60 4.10
C LEU A 128 5.18 10.04 2.66
N SER A 129 6.32 9.65 2.08
CA SER A 129 6.55 9.84 0.65
C SER A 129 7.07 8.57 -0.01
N GLN A 130 6.68 8.38 -1.27
CA GLN A 130 7.09 7.27 -2.13
C GLN A 130 7.46 7.86 -3.49
N ASP A 131 8.54 7.36 -4.11
CA ASP A 131 9.01 7.85 -5.41
C ASP A 131 9.17 9.39 -5.49
N ASN A 132 9.57 10.01 -4.37
CA ASN A 132 9.67 11.47 -4.17
C ASN A 132 8.35 12.26 -4.18
N GLU A 133 7.20 11.59 -4.19
CA GLU A 133 5.89 12.20 -4.06
C GLU A 133 5.31 11.98 -2.66
N ASN A 134 4.61 12.97 -2.13
CA ASN A 134 3.96 12.85 -0.84
C ASN A 134 2.69 12.01 -0.95
N VAL A 135 2.49 11.09 -0.02
CA VAL A 135 1.28 10.28 0.06
C VAL A 135 0.18 11.11 0.75
N ASP A 136 -0.89 11.36 0.01
CA ASP A 136 -2.04 12.07 0.54
C ASP A 136 -2.82 11.26 1.56
N TRP A 137 -3.50 11.95 2.46
CA TRP A 137 -4.36 11.30 3.45
C TRP A 137 -5.58 10.71 2.76
N TYR A 138 -5.84 9.43 3.05
CA TYR A 138 -7.06 8.75 2.64
C TYR A 138 -8.24 9.25 3.47
N PHE A 139 -8.12 9.23 4.80
CA PHE A 139 -9.20 9.67 5.69
C PHE A 139 -9.13 11.18 5.93
N THR A 140 -9.93 11.92 5.16
CA THR A 140 -10.08 13.37 5.29
C THR A 140 -11.39 13.73 6.00
N ARG A 141 -11.62 15.03 6.24
CA ARG A 141 -12.91 15.49 6.79
C ARG A 141 -14.02 15.43 5.74
N GLU A 142 -13.65 15.65 4.48
CA GLU A 142 -14.56 15.65 3.32
C GLU A 142 -14.89 14.21 2.91
N GLU A 143 -13.88 13.34 2.94
CA GLU A 143 -13.97 11.92 2.63
C GLU A 143 -13.55 11.10 3.85
N PRO A 144 -14.47 10.87 4.81
CA PRO A 144 -14.15 10.16 6.04
C PRO A 144 -14.01 8.64 5.85
N HIS A 145 -14.47 8.07 4.72
CA HIS A 145 -14.41 6.62 4.40
C HIS A 145 -14.75 5.68 5.57
N GLY A 146 -15.78 6.01 6.35
CA GLY A 146 -16.22 5.21 7.51
C GLY A 146 -15.48 5.48 8.83
N MET A 147 -14.52 6.42 8.85
CA MET A 147 -13.91 6.91 10.08
C MET A 147 -14.99 7.63 10.94
N PRO A 148 -15.16 7.23 12.21
CA PRO A 148 -16.11 7.88 13.11
C PRO A 148 -15.81 9.37 13.34
N GLU A 149 -16.85 10.12 13.69
CA GLU A 149 -16.69 11.50 14.11
C GLU A 149 -16.11 11.60 15.53
N LEU A 150 -15.43 12.70 15.82
CA LEU A 150 -14.88 12.95 17.15
C LEU A 150 -15.99 13.42 18.07
N ILE A 151 -16.27 12.64 19.13
CA ILE A 151 -17.35 12.94 20.07
C ILE A 151 -16.86 13.97 21.09
N GLN A 152 -17.62 15.05 21.24
CA GLN A 152 -17.45 16.02 22.32
C GLN A 152 -18.29 15.60 23.52
N ARG A 153 -17.66 15.42 24.68
CA ARG A 153 -18.32 15.16 25.95
C ARG A 153 -18.03 16.30 26.90
N THR A 154 -19.04 16.72 27.65
CA THR A 154 -18.83 17.64 28.77
C THR A 154 -18.53 16.80 30.02
N ASP A 155 -17.39 17.05 30.67
CA ASP A 155 -17.07 16.40 31.93
C ASP A 155 -18.01 16.90 33.06
N ALA A 156 -17.98 16.22 34.21
CA ALA A 156 -18.79 16.61 35.38
C ALA A 156 -18.44 18.01 35.94
N ARG A 157 -17.35 18.64 35.45
CA ARG A 157 -16.87 19.97 35.83
C ARG A 157 -17.20 21.03 34.77
N GLY A 158 -17.93 20.67 33.72
CA GLY A 158 -18.32 21.59 32.65
C GLY A 158 -17.28 21.80 31.54
N ASN A 159 -16.16 21.07 31.53
CA ASN A 159 -15.13 21.18 30.49
C ASN A 159 -15.47 20.31 29.29
N VAL A 160 -15.18 20.81 28.08
CA VAL A 160 -15.28 20.03 26.85
C VAL A 160 -14.08 19.08 26.75
N VAL A 161 -14.36 17.79 26.83
CA VAL A 161 -13.42 16.68 26.62
C VAL A 161 -13.76 16.00 25.31
N TYR A 162 -12.74 15.72 24.50
CA TYR A 162 -12.92 14.99 23.25
C TYR A 162 -12.65 13.51 23.51
N ASP A 163 -13.58 12.65 23.10
CA ASP A 163 -13.45 11.19 23.16
C ASP A 163 -13.17 10.67 21.74
N ASP A 164 -11.95 10.17 21.53
CA ASP A 164 -11.47 9.62 20.26
C ASP A 164 -11.39 8.08 20.29
N SER A 165 -11.98 7.43 21.28
CA SER A 165 -11.91 5.97 21.48
C SER A 165 -12.45 5.19 20.27
N ASP A 166 -13.57 5.62 19.69
CA ASP A 166 -14.15 4.96 18.52
C ASP A 166 -13.27 5.10 17.28
N ILE A 167 -12.63 6.27 17.12
CA ILE A 167 -11.69 6.51 16.02
C ILE A 167 -10.44 5.65 16.19
N LEU A 168 -9.97 5.49 17.43
CA LEU A 168 -8.85 4.62 17.70
C LEU A 168 -9.18 3.15 17.41
N ASN A 169 -10.33 2.66 17.90
CA ASN A 169 -10.79 1.30 17.62
C ASN A 169 -10.97 1.05 16.13
N PHE A 170 -11.49 2.05 15.40
CA PHE A 170 -11.55 2.01 13.94
C PHE A 170 -10.16 1.80 13.33
N PHE A 171 -9.15 2.59 13.71
CA PHE A 171 -7.80 2.42 13.17
C PHE A 171 -7.14 1.09 13.58
N LEU A 172 -7.34 0.62 14.80
CA LEU A 172 -6.83 -0.68 15.25
C LEU A 172 -7.40 -1.82 14.40
N ASN A 173 -8.71 -1.83 14.18
CA ASN A 173 -9.37 -2.82 13.34
C ASN A 173 -8.96 -2.67 11.86
N TYR A 174 -8.93 -1.45 11.34
CA TYR A 174 -8.52 -1.19 9.97
C TYR A 174 -7.07 -1.64 9.70
N VAL A 175 -6.16 -1.42 10.65
CA VAL A 175 -4.79 -1.93 10.54
C VAL A 175 -4.77 -3.45 10.51
N LYS A 176 -5.50 -4.10 11.41
CA LYS A 176 -5.55 -5.56 11.51
C LYS A 176 -6.15 -6.21 10.26
N ASP A 177 -7.25 -5.66 9.76
CA ASP A 177 -8.09 -6.30 8.75
C ASP A 177 -7.71 -5.90 7.32
N VAL A 178 -7.13 -4.71 7.12
CA VAL A 178 -6.82 -4.17 5.78
C VAL A 178 -5.31 -3.96 5.59
N ILE A 179 -4.65 -3.23 6.50
CA ILE A 179 -3.26 -2.82 6.30
C ILE A 179 -2.29 -3.99 6.46
N GLN A 180 -2.43 -4.80 7.52
CA GLN A 180 -1.50 -5.90 7.78
C GLN A 180 -1.53 -6.99 6.70
N PRO A 181 -2.68 -7.41 6.15
CA PRO A 181 -2.71 -8.31 5.00
C PRO A 181 -1.96 -7.76 3.80
N ARG A 182 -2.11 -6.46 3.49
CA ARG A 182 -1.40 -5.79 2.40
C ARG A 182 0.11 -5.73 2.62
N ILE A 183 0.55 -5.42 3.84
CA ILE A 183 1.99 -5.46 4.20
C ILE A 183 2.55 -6.88 4.04
N ARG A 184 1.85 -7.89 4.55
CA ARG A 184 2.25 -9.30 4.42
C ARG A 184 2.35 -9.73 2.97
N GLU A 185 1.36 -9.37 2.15
CA GLU A 185 1.37 -9.69 0.72
C GLU A 185 2.56 -9.02 0.00
N ALA A 186 2.81 -7.73 0.26
CA ALA A 186 3.95 -7.02 -0.30
C ALA A 186 5.28 -7.65 0.13
N ASN A 187 5.41 -8.07 1.39
CA ASN A 187 6.60 -8.76 1.89
C ASN A 187 6.83 -10.11 1.21
N ARG A 188 5.77 -10.91 1.02
CA ARG A 188 5.87 -12.19 0.30
C ARG A 188 6.37 -11.98 -1.12
N LYS A 189 5.78 -11.02 -1.84
CA LYS A 189 6.22 -10.64 -3.20
C LYS A 189 7.68 -10.21 -3.21
N ARG A 190 8.12 -9.41 -2.25
CA ARG A 190 9.51 -8.93 -2.11
C ARG A 190 10.50 -10.07 -1.84
N LEU A 191 10.13 -11.04 -1.01
CA LEU A 191 10.97 -12.19 -0.64
C LEU A 191 10.93 -13.32 -1.69
N GLY A 192 10.13 -13.17 -2.74
CA GLY A 192 9.98 -14.20 -3.78
C GLY A 192 9.21 -15.43 -3.30
N GLU A 193 8.45 -15.32 -2.20
CA GLU A 193 7.56 -16.38 -1.75
C GLU A 193 6.37 -16.47 -2.70
N LEU A 194 6.27 -17.59 -3.43
CA LEU A 194 5.14 -17.90 -4.30
C LEU A 194 3.83 -17.76 -3.52
N PRO A 195 2.74 -17.26 -4.15
CA PRO A 195 1.45 -17.12 -3.50
C PRO A 195 1.06 -18.46 -2.87
N GLN A 196 0.69 -18.44 -1.57
CA GLN A 196 0.06 -19.59 -0.93
C GLN A 196 -1.11 -20.01 -1.81
N GLY A 197 -1.11 -21.29 -2.19
CA GLY A 197 -2.09 -21.87 -3.09
C GLY A 197 -3.51 -21.55 -2.65
N GLU A 198 -4.38 -21.54 -3.66
CA GLU A 198 -5.83 -21.39 -3.58
C GLU A 198 -6.43 -22.06 -2.32
N PRO A 199 -7.55 -21.53 -1.79
CA PRO A 199 -8.18 -22.04 -0.59
C PRO A 199 -8.30 -23.56 -0.65
N VAL A 200 -7.81 -24.22 0.40
CA VAL A 200 -7.91 -25.66 0.61
C VAL A 200 -9.38 -26.06 0.42
N MET A 201 -9.69 -26.64 -0.74
CA MET A 201 -10.97 -27.26 -0.99
C MET A 201 -10.98 -28.57 -0.22
N ASP A 202 -12.02 -28.75 0.61
CA ASP A 202 -12.27 -29.96 1.37
C ASP A 202 -12.27 -31.19 0.44
N GLU A 203 -11.63 -32.29 0.83
CA GLU A 203 -11.34 -33.47 -0.01
C GLU A 203 -12.61 -34.15 -0.59
N GLY A 204 -13.80 -33.76 -0.13
CA GLY A 204 -15.09 -34.20 -0.67
C GLY A 204 -15.52 -33.53 -1.97
N ASP A 205 -14.99 -32.35 -2.33
CA ASP A 205 -15.45 -31.56 -3.48
C ASP A 205 -14.50 -31.62 -4.69
N SER A 206 -13.35 -32.26 -4.56
CA SER A 206 -12.33 -32.35 -5.62
C SER A 206 -12.82 -33.14 -6.83
N ALA A 207 -13.66 -34.16 -6.63
CA ALA A 207 -14.22 -34.94 -7.73
C ALA A 207 -15.26 -34.15 -8.54
N ALA A 208 -16.13 -33.39 -7.85
CA ALA A 208 -17.15 -32.57 -8.49
C ALA A 208 -16.54 -31.40 -9.28
N TRP A 209 -15.46 -30.80 -8.74
CA TRP A 209 -14.73 -29.73 -9.42
C TRP A 209 -13.93 -30.25 -10.63
N MET A 210 -13.24 -31.38 -10.50
CA MET A 210 -12.52 -32.02 -11.61
C MET A 210 -13.47 -32.47 -12.73
N GLU A 211 -14.67 -32.93 -12.40
CA GLU A 211 -15.69 -33.30 -13.37
C GLU A 211 -16.30 -32.08 -14.07
N GLN A 212 -16.47 -30.95 -13.38
CA GLN A 212 -16.87 -29.68 -13.99
C GLN A 212 -15.78 -29.08 -14.90
N GLU A 213 -14.52 -29.10 -14.48
CA GLU A 213 -13.37 -28.67 -15.28
C GLU A 213 -13.21 -29.55 -16.53
N HIS A 214 -13.25 -30.88 -16.37
CA HIS A 214 -13.19 -31.81 -17.49
C HIS A 214 -14.40 -31.62 -18.44
N ALA A 215 -15.61 -31.39 -17.92
CA ALA A 215 -16.76 -31.08 -18.74
C ALA A 215 -16.61 -29.77 -19.51
N ARG A 216 -16.00 -28.73 -18.90
CA ARG A 216 -15.69 -27.46 -19.58
C ARG A 216 -14.62 -27.62 -20.66
N GLN A 217 -13.56 -28.37 -20.40
CA GLN A 217 -12.50 -28.65 -21.37
C GLN A 217 -13.01 -29.53 -22.53
N VAL A 218 -13.87 -30.51 -22.24
CA VAL A 218 -14.53 -31.32 -23.28
C VAL A 218 -15.50 -30.48 -24.09
N ALA A 219 -16.21 -29.53 -23.48
CA ALA A 219 -17.09 -28.60 -24.19
C ALA A 219 -16.31 -27.63 -25.09
N SER A 220 -15.17 -27.09 -24.63
CA SER A 220 -14.30 -26.25 -25.46
C SER A 220 -13.71 -27.04 -26.63
N LEU A 221 -13.21 -28.26 -26.39
CA LEU A 221 -12.69 -29.14 -27.44
C LEU A 221 -13.76 -29.51 -28.47
N LYS A 222 -15.02 -29.69 -28.06
CA LYS A 222 -16.13 -29.93 -28.99
C LYS A 222 -16.45 -28.68 -29.82
N SER A 223 -16.47 -27.51 -29.20
CA SER A 223 -16.64 -26.22 -29.89
C SER A 223 -15.53 -25.97 -30.90
N ASP A 224 -14.27 -26.23 -30.55
CA ASP A 224 -13.13 -26.08 -31.44
C ASP A 224 -13.18 -27.06 -32.62
N LYS A 225 -13.68 -28.28 -32.38
CA LYS A 225 -13.84 -29.31 -33.42
C LYS A 225 -14.98 -28.98 -34.39
N GLU A 226 -16.09 -28.42 -33.91
CA GLU A 226 -17.19 -27.93 -34.75
C GLU A 226 -16.76 -26.72 -35.59
N THR A 227 -15.96 -25.81 -35.00
CA THR A 227 -15.39 -24.65 -35.71
C THR A 227 -14.38 -25.09 -36.77
N ALA A 228 -13.53 -26.10 -36.49
CA ALA A 228 -12.58 -26.64 -37.45
C ALA A 228 -13.25 -27.45 -38.59
N LEU A 229 -14.42 -28.06 -38.34
CA LEU A 229 -15.19 -28.75 -39.39
C LEU A 229 -15.92 -27.77 -40.30
N SER A 230 -16.42 -26.64 -39.79
CA SER A 230 -17.05 -25.60 -40.61
C SER A 230 -16.02 -24.89 -41.50
N ASP A 231 -14.82 -24.62 -41.01
CA ASP A 231 -13.74 -23.98 -41.78
C ASP A 231 -13.21 -24.87 -42.93
N ARG A 232 -13.12 -26.18 -42.71
CA ARG A 232 -12.73 -27.14 -43.78
C ARG A 232 -13.80 -27.26 -44.87
N SER A 233 -15.07 -27.02 -44.56
CA SER A 233 -16.15 -27.00 -45.55
C SER A 233 -16.15 -25.70 -46.38
N ALA A 234 -15.80 -24.57 -45.77
CA ALA A 234 -15.67 -23.28 -46.44
C ALA A 234 -14.46 -23.22 -47.40
N VAL A 235 -13.33 -23.83 -47.04
CA VAL A 235 -12.13 -23.89 -47.90
C VAL A 235 -12.35 -24.75 -49.14
N ARG A 236 -13.15 -25.82 -49.07
CA ARG A 236 -13.51 -26.64 -50.24
C ARG A 236 -14.44 -25.91 -51.21
N GLN A 237 -15.39 -25.11 -50.73
CA GLN A 237 -16.27 -24.33 -51.62
C GLN A 237 -15.57 -23.17 -52.33
N ARG A 238 -14.42 -22.70 -51.82
CA ARG A 238 -13.69 -21.56 -52.41
C ARG A 238 -12.71 -21.96 -53.53
N PHE A 239 -12.30 -23.22 -53.62
CA PHE A 239 -11.41 -23.71 -54.68
C PHE A 239 -12.13 -24.13 -55.97
N GLU A 240 -13.45 -24.37 -55.95
CA GLU A 240 -14.22 -24.73 -57.14
C GLU A 240 -14.79 -23.52 -57.90
N ARG A 241 -14.72 -22.29 -57.36
CA ARG A 241 -15.34 -21.11 -57.97
C ARG A 241 -14.40 -20.22 -58.78
N ASN A 242 -13.10 -20.50 -58.83
CA ASN A 242 -12.09 -19.61 -59.44
C ASN A 242 -11.42 -20.16 -60.73
N GLN A 243 -12.07 -21.10 -61.42
CA GLN A 243 -11.67 -21.54 -62.77
C GLN A 243 -12.80 -21.40 -63.80
N THR A 244 -13.42 -20.23 -63.91
CA THR A 244 -14.14 -19.87 -65.14
C THR A 244 -14.10 -18.36 -65.36
N ASN A 245 -13.73 -17.97 -66.59
CA ASN A 245 -13.75 -16.63 -67.20
C ASN A 245 -12.54 -15.72 -67.00
N SER A 246 -11.53 -15.98 -67.82
CA SER A 246 -10.64 -14.98 -68.41
C SER A 246 -11.26 -14.37 -69.68
N SER A 247 -11.23 -13.04 -69.84
CA SER A 247 -10.81 -12.32 -71.08
C SER A 247 -10.69 -10.79 -70.86
N PRO A 248 -9.86 -10.06 -71.65
CA PRO A 248 -9.32 -8.73 -71.29
C PRO A 248 -9.79 -7.57 -72.20
N SER A 249 -9.75 -6.30 -71.75
CA SER A 249 -9.71 -5.12 -72.64
C SER A 249 -9.18 -3.83 -71.99
N PHE A 250 -8.68 -2.94 -72.84
CA PHE A 250 -7.83 -1.75 -72.67
C PHE A 250 -8.57 -0.40 -72.49
N SER A 251 -7.77 0.63 -72.14
CA SER A 251 -7.79 2.08 -72.49
C SER A 251 -8.82 3.06 -71.89
N ASP A 252 -8.26 4.05 -71.17
CA ASP A 252 -8.33 5.52 -71.38
C ASP A 252 -9.67 6.28 -71.23
N GLY A 253 -9.60 7.46 -70.60
CA GLY A 253 -10.65 8.49 -70.68
C GLY A 253 -11.12 9.08 -69.34
N MET A 254 -10.46 10.16 -68.89
CA MET A 254 -11.02 11.08 -67.87
C MET A 254 -12.25 11.84 -68.39
N PRO A 255 -13.06 12.41 -67.49
CA PRO A 255 -13.10 13.87 -67.43
C PRO A 255 -13.10 14.45 -65.99
N ILE A 256 -12.58 15.67 -65.87
CA ILE A 256 -12.67 16.61 -64.73
C ILE A 256 -13.14 17.96 -65.34
N PRO A 257 -13.68 18.96 -64.61
CA PRO A 257 -14.58 19.06 -63.44
C PRO A 257 -15.83 19.93 -63.78
N ASP A 258 -16.68 20.23 -62.80
CA ASP A 258 -17.07 21.62 -62.50
C ASP A 258 -17.83 21.65 -61.16
N ASP A 259 -17.12 22.05 -60.10
CA ASP A 259 -17.61 22.90 -59.01
C ASP A 259 -16.64 22.87 -57.81
N MET A 260 -15.83 23.93 -57.74
CA MET A 260 -15.33 24.48 -56.47
C MET A 260 -15.89 25.90 -56.37
N PRO A 261 -16.27 26.36 -55.17
CA PRO A 261 -15.31 27.17 -54.43
C PRO A 261 -15.33 27.04 -52.89
N ALA A 262 -14.11 27.18 -52.36
CA ALA A 262 -13.66 27.95 -51.19
C ALA A 262 -14.50 27.98 -49.90
N ASP A 263 -13.96 27.40 -48.82
CA ASP A 263 -13.34 28.20 -47.75
C ASP A 263 -12.79 27.31 -46.63
N LEU A 264 -11.50 27.45 -46.35
CA LEU A 264 -10.85 27.02 -45.10
C LEU A 264 -10.46 28.27 -44.33
N PRO A 265 -10.62 28.26 -43.00
CA PRO A 265 -9.53 28.75 -42.16
C PRO A 265 -9.27 27.88 -40.91
N PHE A 266 -7.96 27.67 -40.68
CA PHE A 266 -7.23 27.31 -39.44
C PHE A 266 -7.72 26.16 -38.55
#